data_AF-A0A6L8DMP0-F1
#
_entry.id   AF-A0A6L8DMP0-F1
#
_cell.length_a   1.000
_cell.length_b   1.000
_cell.length_c   1.000
_cell.angle_alpha   90.00
_cell.angle_beta   90.00
_cell.angle_gamma   90.00
#
_symmetry.space_group_name_H-M   'P 1'
#
loop_
_entity.id
_entity.type
_entity.pdbx_description
1 polymer ?
#
loop_
_entity_poly.entity_id
_entity_poly.type
_entity_poly.pdbx_seq_one_letter_code
_entity_poly.pdbx_strand_id
1 'polypeptide(L)'
;MYRPGNKLLVWFLIFSFVFFLVAVIVEEFALFDSGEEVQPGDPSGGLYEQYAATNGPEAASGARFDGHPKLSGRPLRLVTTTWSPFAGAPGKPRFALDLVETALERMGIGADTVVMDEERLSSVLLSGAFDGSAAVWRNEARDSAMIYSRPYLENRLILVGRAGSDVSAASLAGLAGTKVALFAGLAYASVAETEDGPEFVRSNSDEYGVARLLDGEVDYALLDDLVVQYLIANHGDEARTRLVFGSTPLLTRSLHLAVNRTLPGADLIISGFEAEMRAMMADRTFHGLLELDWIRTDVDGDGLGEYVPYRDRTGPDPPSHFYELFLSDRPAMGPGMTRRYFLDGNVYEDWSAVPGRYKTPDAGRTGPDPRTTGSFSFTW
;
A
#
# COMPACT_ATOMS: atom_id res chain seq x y z
N MET A 1 17.39 -63.02 22.42
CA MET A 1 16.04 -63.16 23.00
C MET A 1 15.31 -61.84 22.80
N TYR A 2 14.61 -61.68 21.67
CA TYR A 2 13.95 -60.43 21.28
C TYR A 2 12.44 -60.59 21.56
N ARG A 3 11.89 -59.81 22.50
CA ARG A 3 10.44 -59.79 22.76
C ARG A 3 9.80 -58.75 21.83
N PRO A 4 8.77 -59.10 21.03
CA PRO A 4 7.96 -58.12 20.34
C PRO A 4 6.86 -57.64 21.30
N GLY A 5 6.78 -56.34 21.56
CA GLY A 5 5.73 -55.78 22.40
C GLY A 5 5.55 -54.29 22.14
N ASN A 6 4.29 -53.91 21.86
CA ASN A 6 3.73 -52.56 21.90
C ASN A 6 3.88 -51.64 20.67
N LYS A 7 3.70 -52.17 19.46
CA LYS A 7 3.27 -51.32 18.33
C LYS A 7 1.81 -50.84 18.47
N LEU A 8 0.96 -51.61 19.16
CA LEU A 8 -0.47 -51.28 19.33
C LEU A 8 -0.69 -50.11 20.31
N LEU A 9 0.14 -49.98 21.35
CA LEU A 9 0.02 -48.92 22.36
C LEU A 9 0.44 -47.54 21.81
N VAL A 10 1.46 -47.50 20.94
CA VAL A 10 1.92 -46.27 20.29
C VAL A 10 0.89 -45.75 19.30
N TRP A 11 0.24 -46.64 18.54
CA TRP A 11 -0.87 -46.24 17.65
C TRP A 11 -2.10 -45.75 18.42
N PHE A 12 -2.42 -46.34 19.58
CA PHE A 12 -3.54 -45.89 20.41
C PHE A 12 -3.33 -44.50 21.02
N LEU A 13 -2.08 -44.18 21.41
CA LEU A 13 -1.71 -42.87 21.94
C LEU A 13 -1.72 -41.78 20.85
N ILE A 14 -1.25 -42.09 19.64
CA ILE A 14 -1.30 -41.15 18.51
C ILE A 14 -2.76 -40.89 18.10
N PHE A 15 -3.59 -41.94 18.03
CA PHE A 15 -5.00 -41.79 17.64
C PHE A 15 -5.81 -41.03 18.69
N SER A 16 -5.56 -41.23 19.99
CA SER A 16 -6.19 -40.45 21.06
C SER A 16 -5.76 -38.99 21.06
N PHE A 17 -4.49 -38.69 20.74
CA PHE A 17 -4.00 -37.32 20.69
C PHE A 17 -4.58 -36.53 19.50
N VAL A 18 -4.74 -37.18 18.33
CA VAL A 18 -5.38 -36.57 17.17
C VAL A 18 -6.89 -36.33 17.43
N PHE A 19 -7.58 -37.27 18.08
CA PHE A 19 -8.99 -37.08 18.44
C PHE A 19 -9.20 -35.96 19.46
N PHE A 20 -8.29 -35.82 20.42
CA PHE A 20 -8.33 -34.74 21.41
C PHE A 20 -8.06 -33.38 20.75
N LEU A 21 -7.14 -33.30 19.78
CA LEU A 21 -6.86 -32.08 19.03
C LEU A 21 -8.04 -31.65 18.15
N VAL A 22 -8.72 -32.61 17.50
CA VAL A 22 -9.91 -32.33 16.68
C VAL A 22 -11.11 -31.92 17.57
N ALA A 23 -11.27 -32.50 18.76
CA ALA A 23 -12.32 -32.11 19.69
C ALA A 23 -12.14 -30.68 20.23
N VAL A 24 -10.90 -30.27 20.55
CA VAL A 24 -10.60 -28.90 21.00
C VAL A 24 -10.86 -27.87 19.90
N ILE A 25 -10.55 -28.19 18.63
CA ILE A 25 -10.80 -27.30 17.50
C ILE A 25 -12.31 -27.15 17.20
N VAL A 26 -13.09 -28.23 17.38
CA VAL A 26 -14.55 -28.19 17.16
C VAL A 26 -15.28 -27.49 18.31
N GLU A 27 -14.77 -27.56 19.55
CA GLU A 27 -15.35 -26.88 20.70
C GLU A 27 -15.03 -25.37 20.71
N GLU A 28 -13.86 -24.94 20.18
CA GLU A 28 -13.56 -23.52 19.94
C GLU A 28 -14.42 -22.89 18.83
N PHE A 29 -14.80 -23.66 17.81
CA PHE A 29 -15.65 -23.15 16.73
C PHE A 29 -17.14 -23.00 17.12
N ALA A 30 -17.60 -23.68 18.17
CA ALA A 30 -19.00 -23.64 18.61
C ALA A 30 -19.33 -22.48 19.57
N LEU A 31 -18.34 -21.68 19.98
CA LEU A 31 -18.52 -20.53 20.88
C LEU A 31 -18.51 -19.16 20.16
N PHE A 32 -18.43 -19.14 18.83
CA PHE A 32 -18.37 -17.92 18.01
C PHE A 32 -19.64 -17.62 17.20
N ASP A 33 -20.81 -18.06 17.71
CA ASP A 33 -22.12 -17.64 17.18
C ASP A 33 -22.94 -16.91 18.26
N SER A 34 -22.54 -15.68 18.55
CA SER A 34 -23.45 -14.66 19.07
C SER A 34 -22.91 -13.28 18.69
N GLY A 35 -23.53 -12.67 17.68
CA GLY A 35 -23.16 -11.35 17.20
C GLY A 35 -23.34 -10.27 18.27
N GLU A 36 -22.26 -9.53 18.52
CA GLU A 36 -22.28 -8.12 18.89
C GLU A 36 -20.96 -7.50 18.41
N GLU A 37 -21.06 -6.64 17.40
CA GLU A 37 -19.94 -5.92 16.79
C GLU A 37 -19.50 -4.81 17.74
N VAL A 38 -18.44 -5.06 18.52
CA VAL A 38 -17.81 -4.05 19.38
C VAL A 38 -16.79 -3.28 18.56
N GLN A 39 -17.09 -2.02 18.24
CA GLN A 39 -16.13 -1.07 17.69
C GLN A 39 -14.99 -0.83 18.70
N PRO A 40 -13.71 -1.10 18.35
CA PRO A 40 -12.61 -0.75 19.21
C PRO A 40 -12.33 0.75 19.09
N GLY A 41 -12.71 1.51 20.12
CA GLY A 41 -12.24 2.88 20.32
C GLY A 41 -10.72 2.89 20.53
N ASP A 42 -10.01 3.69 19.73
CA ASP A 42 -8.57 3.86 19.76
C ASP A 42 -8.11 4.62 21.03
N PRO A 43 -7.35 4.00 21.95
CA PRO A 43 -6.82 4.68 23.13
C PRO A 43 -5.57 5.54 22.84
N SER A 44 -5.07 5.58 21.60
CA SER A 44 -3.87 6.35 21.21
C SER A 44 -4.16 7.81 20.80
N GLY A 45 -5.42 8.14 20.48
CA GLY A 45 -5.83 9.51 20.13
C GLY A 45 -5.51 10.56 21.20
N GLY A 46 -5.49 10.17 22.48
CA GLY A 46 -5.29 11.09 23.61
C GLY A 46 -3.88 11.67 23.74
N LEU A 47 -2.84 11.02 23.21
CA LEU A 47 -1.46 11.51 23.31
C LEU A 47 -1.10 12.50 22.19
N TYR A 48 -1.71 12.34 21.01
CA TYR A 48 -1.52 13.23 19.87
C TYR A 48 -2.30 14.54 20.02
N GLU A 49 -3.55 14.48 20.49
CA GLU A 49 -4.36 15.67 20.79
C GLU A 49 -3.70 16.55 21.86
N GLN A 50 -3.01 15.94 22.82
CA GLN A 50 -2.23 16.67 23.83
C GLN A 50 -1.02 17.41 23.24
N TYR A 51 -0.39 16.86 22.20
CA TYR A 51 0.74 17.50 21.51
C TYR A 51 0.27 18.65 20.61
N ALA A 52 -0.81 18.45 19.85
CA ALA A 52 -1.41 19.47 18.98
C ALA A 52 -1.99 20.65 19.78
N ALA A 53 -2.63 20.37 20.92
CA ALA A 53 -3.21 21.40 21.80
C ALA A 53 -2.14 22.31 22.46
N THR A 54 -0.90 21.84 22.58
CA THR A 54 0.16 22.60 23.25
C THR A 54 0.98 23.49 22.31
N ASN A 55 1.06 23.14 21.01
CA ASN A 55 2.05 23.74 20.09
C ASN A 55 1.47 24.48 18.86
N GLY A 56 0.16 24.40 18.60
CA GLY A 56 -0.51 25.18 17.55
C GLY A 56 -0.15 24.80 16.10
N PRO A 57 -0.91 25.31 15.10
CA PRO A 57 -0.78 24.91 13.70
C PRO A 57 0.50 25.38 12.99
N GLU A 58 1.27 26.30 13.58
CA GLU A 58 2.58 26.74 13.07
C GLU A 58 3.71 25.72 13.32
N ALA A 59 3.51 24.73 14.20
CA ALA A 59 4.50 23.67 14.42
C ALA A 59 4.60 22.66 13.26
N ALA A 60 3.61 22.65 12.34
CA ALA A 60 3.52 21.68 11.26
C ALA A 60 4.43 21.96 10.04
N SER A 61 5.09 23.14 9.94
CA SER A 61 5.87 23.50 8.74
C SER A 61 7.36 23.80 8.97
N GLY A 62 7.93 23.58 10.16
CA GLY A 62 9.33 23.97 10.37
C GLY A 62 10.09 23.44 11.59
N ALA A 63 9.48 22.64 12.46
CA ALA A 63 10.23 22.05 13.58
C ALA A 63 10.93 20.76 13.11
N ARG A 64 12.25 20.84 12.85
CA ARG A 64 13.07 19.63 12.86
C ARG A 64 12.92 18.95 14.22
N PHE A 65 12.69 17.64 14.22
CA PHE A 65 12.68 16.81 15.42
C PHE A 65 14.08 16.85 16.07
N ASP A 66 14.40 17.90 16.83
CA ASP A 66 15.71 18.10 17.47
C ASP A 66 15.95 17.19 18.69
N GLY A 67 15.05 16.24 18.94
CA GLY A 67 15.09 15.30 20.04
C GLY A 67 15.11 13.85 19.57
N HIS A 68 16.05 13.46 18.70
CA HIS A 68 16.25 12.05 18.40
C HIS A 68 16.65 11.32 19.70
N PRO A 69 15.83 10.39 20.25
CA PRO A 69 16.42 9.35 21.07
C PRO A 69 17.47 8.68 20.19
N LYS A 70 18.72 8.56 20.68
CA LYS A 70 19.69 7.67 20.05
C LYS A 70 19.17 6.25 20.21
N LEU A 71 18.30 5.83 19.29
CA LEU A 71 18.06 4.44 18.96
C LEU A 71 19.45 3.83 18.74
N SER A 72 19.68 2.62 19.25
CA SER A 72 21.00 1.98 19.27
C SER A 72 21.73 2.26 17.95
N GLY A 73 22.96 2.78 17.98
CA GLY A 73 23.66 3.32 16.79
C GLY A 73 23.95 2.33 15.64
N ARG A 74 23.24 1.19 15.58
CA ARG A 74 23.16 0.27 14.45
C ARG A 74 21.90 0.58 13.62
N PRO A 75 21.93 0.31 12.30
CA PRO A 75 20.72 0.34 11.48
C PRO A 75 19.62 -0.59 12.00
N LEU A 76 18.36 -0.21 11.75
CA LEU A 76 17.21 -1.10 11.87
C LEU A 76 17.35 -2.24 10.87
N ARG A 77 17.16 -3.47 11.33
CA ARG A 77 17.14 -4.65 10.47
C ARG A 77 15.69 -4.92 10.10
N LEU A 78 15.30 -4.55 8.89
CA LEU A 78 13.94 -4.72 8.38
C LEU A 78 13.88 -5.92 7.43
N VAL A 79 12.68 -6.47 7.24
CA VAL A 79 12.43 -7.55 6.29
C VAL A 79 11.17 -7.29 5.47
N THR A 80 11.11 -7.77 4.23
CA THR A 80 9.90 -7.76 3.40
C THR A 80 9.91 -8.96 2.44
N THR A 81 8.83 -9.14 1.69
CA THR A 81 8.77 -10.05 0.54
C THR A 81 9.07 -9.34 -0.76
N THR A 82 9.52 -10.11 -1.76
CA THR A 82 9.74 -9.56 -3.11
C THR A 82 8.41 -9.28 -3.77
N TRP A 83 8.23 -8.06 -4.24
CA TRP A 83 7.03 -7.65 -4.92
C TRP A 83 7.28 -6.38 -5.75
N SER A 84 7.58 -6.56 -7.03
CA SER A 84 7.77 -5.41 -7.95
C SER A 84 6.44 -4.68 -8.16
N PRO A 85 6.43 -3.33 -8.22
CA PRO A 85 7.56 -2.40 -8.07
C PRO A 85 7.82 -1.94 -6.62
N PHE A 86 7.11 -2.47 -5.63
CA PHE A 86 7.10 -1.93 -4.27
C PHE A 86 8.29 -2.37 -3.43
N ALA A 87 8.71 -3.62 -3.57
CA ALA A 87 9.76 -4.26 -2.78
C ALA A 87 10.66 -5.09 -3.69
N GLY A 88 11.78 -4.50 -4.12
CA GLY A 88 12.81 -5.15 -4.91
C GLY A 88 14.17 -5.11 -4.24
N ALA A 89 15.09 -5.95 -4.72
CA ALA A 89 16.51 -5.83 -4.37
C ALA A 89 17.09 -4.47 -4.83
N PRO A 90 18.20 -4.00 -4.26
CA PRO A 90 18.88 -2.79 -4.74
C PRO A 90 19.11 -2.81 -6.26
N GLY A 91 18.79 -1.70 -6.94
CA GLY A 91 18.85 -1.59 -8.40
C GLY A 91 17.66 -2.20 -9.15
N LYS A 92 16.64 -2.70 -8.45
CA LYS A 92 15.31 -3.03 -8.98
C LYS A 92 14.27 -2.03 -8.45
N PRO A 93 13.11 -1.88 -9.10
CA PRO A 93 12.02 -1.06 -8.57
C PRO A 93 11.64 -1.47 -7.15
N ARG A 94 11.52 -0.49 -6.25
CA ARG A 94 11.36 -0.70 -4.80
C ARG A 94 10.68 0.48 -4.09
N PHE A 95 9.63 1.01 -4.70
CA PHE A 95 8.92 2.23 -4.28
C PHE A 95 8.57 2.29 -2.79
N ALA A 96 8.03 1.20 -2.22
CA ALA A 96 7.67 1.18 -0.81
C ALA A 96 8.90 1.21 0.10
N LEU A 97 9.98 0.53 -0.30
CA LEU A 97 11.23 0.55 0.46
C LEU A 97 11.91 1.91 0.38
N ASP A 98 11.90 2.57 -0.78
CA ASP A 98 12.52 3.88 -0.94
C ASP A 98 11.78 4.94 -0.12
N LEU A 99 10.44 4.89 -0.05
CA LEU A 99 9.67 5.74 0.86
C LEU A 99 10.08 5.54 2.32
N VAL A 100 10.11 4.29 2.77
CA VAL A 100 10.39 3.94 4.18
C VAL A 100 11.82 4.28 4.57
N GLU A 101 12.79 3.91 3.74
CA GLU A 101 14.20 4.19 4.01
C GLU A 101 14.50 5.68 3.95
N THR A 102 13.88 6.45 3.03
CA THR A 102 14.00 7.91 3.00
C THR A 102 13.42 8.54 4.27
N ALA A 103 12.22 8.13 4.69
CA ALA A 103 11.60 8.64 5.91
C ALA A 103 12.47 8.34 7.15
N LEU A 104 12.96 7.12 7.29
CA LEU A 104 13.86 6.74 8.39
C LEU A 104 15.19 7.51 8.35
N GLU A 105 15.77 7.73 7.17
CA GLU A 105 16.99 8.52 7.01
C GLU A 105 16.80 9.97 7.46
N ARG A 106 15.65 10.59 7.14
CA ARG A 106 15.30 11.94 7.63
C ARG A 106 15.21 12.01 9.15
N MET A 107 14.81 10.90 9.79
CA MET A 107 14.84 10.73 11.24
C MET A 107 16.24 10.42 11.81
N GLY A 108 17.27 10.37 10.98
CA GLY A 108 18.63 9.96 11.39
C GLY A 108 18.74 8.48 11.74
N ILE A 109 17.82 7.64 11.28
CA ILE A 109 17.77 6.20 11.53
C ILE A 109 18.18 5.46 10.26
N GLY A 110 19.32 4.76 10.29
CA GLY A 110 19.68 3.85 9.21
C GLY A 110 18.77 2.62 9.19
N ALA A 111 18.50 2.06 8.01
CA ALA A 111 17.75 0.81 7.86
C ALA A 111 18.39 -0.10 6.80
N ASP A 112 18.47 -1.38 7.12
CA ASP A 112 18.89 -2.45 6.23
C ASP A 112 17.70 -3.38 5.99
N THR A 113 17.09 -3.30 4.80
CA THR A 113 15.93 -4.13 4.45
C THR A 113 16.33 -5.39 3.69
N VAL A 114 15.96 -6.56 4.23
CA VAL A 114 16.15 -7.86 3.57
C VAL A 114 14.87 -8.29 2.86
N VAL A 115 14.98 -8.66 1.59
CA VAL A 115 13.89 -9.27 0.82
C VAL A 115 13.98 -10.80 0.93
N MET A 116 12.87 -11.47 1.23
CA MET A 116 12.80 -12.93 1.36
C MET A 116 11.50 -13.52 0.81
N ASP A 117 11.39 -14.85 0.88
CA ASP A 117 10.17 -15.58 0.50
C ASP A 117 9.04 -15.37 1.53
N GLU A 118 7.80 -15.33 1.06
CA GLU A 118 6.61 -15.00 1.87
C GLU A 118 6.35 -15.99 2.99
N GLU A 119 6.61 -17.27 2.76
CA GLU A 119 6.39 -18.35 3.72
C GLU A 119 7.25 -18.18 4.98
N ARG A 120 8.35 -17.40 4.88
CA ARG A 120 9.26 -17.14 5.99
C ARG A 120 8.90 -15.88 6.76
N LEU A 121 8.23 -14.91 6.13
CA LEU A 121 8.04 -13.55 6.66
C LEU A 121 7.43 -13.55 8.06
N SER A 122 6.31 -14.26 8.26
CA SER A 122 5.62 -14.28 9.56
C SER A 122 6.50 -14.89 10.66
N SER A 123 7.20 -15.99 10.36
CA SER A 123 8.06 -16.66 11.36
C SER A 123 9.24 -15.79 11.82
N VAL A 124 9.87 -15.04 10.91
CA VAL A 124 11.02 -14.19 11.24
C VAL A 124 10.62 -12.93 12.00
N LEU A 125 9.43 -12.38 11.70
CA LEU A 125 8.87 -11.25 12.42
C LEU A 125 8.47 -11.65 13.86
N LEU A 126 7.73 -12.75 14.01
CA LEU A 126 7.26 -13.22 15.32
C LEU A 126 8.40 -13.65 16.25
N SER A 127 9.49 -14.18 15.71
CA SER A 127 10.67 -14.58 16.50
C SER A 127 11.56 -13.40 16.94
N GLY A 128 11.32 -12.18 16.43
CA GLY A 128 12.17 -11.02 16.70
C GLY A 128 13.56 -11.09 16.05
N ALA A 129 13.74 -11.94 15.02
CA ALA A 129 15.01 -12.04 14.29
C ALA A 129 15.36 -10.75 13.51
N PHE A 130 14.34 -9.94 13.25
CA PHE A 130 14.38 -8.61 12.63
C PHE A 130 13.65 -7.61 13.53
N ASP A 131 14.05 -6.34 13.42
CA ASP A 131 13.45 -5.24 14.18
C ASP A 131 12.05 -4.88 13.67
N GLY A 132 11.70 -5.30 12.44
CA GLY A 132 10.42 -4.98 11.82
C GLY A 132 10.34 -5.35 10.35
N SER A 133 9.32 -4.83 9.68
CA SER A 133 9.12 -4.94 8.24
C SER A 133 8.86 -3.57 7.62
N ALA A 134 9.61 -3.22 6.58
CA ALA A 134 9.46 -1.95 5.88
C ALA A 134 8.14 -1.87 5.08
N ALA A 135 7.72 -2.98 4.48
CA ALA A 135 6.54 -3.03 3.62
C ALA A 135 5.75 -4.30 3.93
N VAL A 136 4.66 -4.15 4.67
CA VAL A 136 3.83 -5.30 5.05
C VAL A 136 2.36 -4.92 5.17
N TRP A 137 1.48 -5.82 4.73
CA TRP A 137 0.06 -5.70 5.03
C TRP A 137 -0.22 -6.16 6.45
N ARG A 138 -1.14 -5.49 7.15
CA ARG A 138 -1.52 -5.91 8.49
C ARG A 138 -2.06 -7.35 8.46
N ASN A 139 -1.67 -8.14 9.45
CA ASN A 139 -2.14 -9.51 9.64
C ASN A 139 -2.35 -9.72 11.14
N GLU A 140 -3.56 -10.12 11.52
CA GLU A 140 -3.97 -10.28 12.92
C GLU A 140 -3.05 -11.22 13.72
N ALA A 141 -2.51 -12.27 13.08
CA ALA A 141 -1.59 -13.20 13.73
C ALA A 141 -0.26 -12.54 14.17
N ARG A 142 0.06 -11.36 13.64
CA ARG A 142 1.25 -10.58 13.99
C ARG A 142 0.97 -9.41 14.94
N ASP A 143 -0.29 -9.06 15.20
CA ASP A 143 -0.68 -7.89 16.00
C ASP A 143 -0.18 -7.94 17.44
N SER A 144 -0.01 -9.14 18.01
CA SER A 144 0.56 -9.32 19.35
C SER A 144 2.05 -8.90 19.44
N ALA A 145 2.82 -9.14 18.37
CA ALA A 145 4.27 -8.93 18.35
C ALA A 145 4.70 -7.62 17.65
N MET A 146 3.82 -7.00 16.87
CA MET A 146 4.16 -5.85 16.02
C MET A 146 3.36 -4.61 16.41
N ILE A 147 3.99 -3.45 16.23
CA ILE A 147 3.33 -2.14 16.15
C ILE A 147 3.37 -1.73 14.68
N TYR A 148 2.21 -1.39 14.13
CA TYR A 148 2.08 -0.93 12.75
C TYR A 148 1.91 0.58 12.75
N SER A 149 2.51 1.23 11.76
CA SER A 149 2.17 2.61 11.43
C SER A 149 0.75 2.68 10.90
N ARG A 150 0.19 3.89 10.81
CA ARG A 150 -0.86 4.17 9.82
C ARG A 150 -0.40 3.70 8.43
N PRO A 151 -1.33 3.30 7.54
CA PRO A 151 -0.96 3.00 6.17
C PRO A 151 -0.15 4.17 5.61
N TYR A 152 0.93 3.89 4.89
CA TYR A 152 1.68 4.92 4.16
C TYR A 152 1.44 4.84 2.64
N LEU A 153 0.90 3.69 2.20
CA LEU A 153 0.52 3.41 0.82
C LEU A 153 -0.66 2.43 0.82
N GLU A 154 -1.43 2.43 -0.26
CA GLU A 154 -2.50 1.44 -0.49
C GLU A 154 -2.28 0.74 -1.81
N ASN A 155 -2.33 -0.58 -1.76
CA ASN A 155 -2.18 -1.37 -2.96
C ASN A 155 -3.57 -1.75 -3.48
N ARG A 156 -3.87 -1.28 -4.69
CA ARG A 156 -5.23 -1.15 -5.20
C ARG A 156 -5.30 -1.77 -6.58
N LEU A 157 -5.89 -2.95 -6.67
CA LEU A 157 -6.06 -3.62 -7.96
C LEU A 157 -7.26 -3.03 -8.69
N ILE A 158 -7.01 -2.42 -9.84
CA ILE A 158 -8.04 -1.89 -10.73
C ILE A 158 -8.10 -2.69 -12.03
N LEU A 159 -9.27 -2.69 -12.64
CA LEU A 159 -9.54 -3.42 -13.87
C LEU A 159 -9.00 -2.67 -15.08
N VAL A 160 -8.27 -3.36 -15.94
CA VAL A 160 -7.76 -2.84 -17.21
C VAL A 160 -8.27 -3.70 -18.35
N GLY A 161 -8.83 -3.06 -19.37
CA GLY A 161 -9.37 -3.70 -20.56
C GLY A 161 -8.73 -3.14 -21.83
N ARG A 162 -9.00 -3.78 -22.97
CA ARG A 162 -8.72 -3.19 -24.29
C ARG A 162 -9.62 -1.98 -24.53
N ALA A 163 -9.19 -1.05 -25.38
CA ALA A 163 -10.00 0.09 -25.77
C ALA A 163 -11.41 -0.34 -26.22
N GLY A 164 -12.44 0.25 -25.61
CA GLY A 164 -13.84 -0.09 -25.86
C GLY A 164 -14.43 -1.18 -24.96
N SER A 165 -13.62 -1.85 -24.13
CA SER A 165 -14.14 -2.77 -23.10
C SER A 165 -14.88 -2.02 -21.99
N ASP A 166 -15.81 -2.71 -21.33
CA ASP A 166 -16.45 -2.22 -20.12
C ASP A 166 -15.60 -2.55 -18.89
N VAL A 167 -15.12 -1.51 -18.20
CA VAL A 167 -14.32 -1.62 -16.99
C VAL A 167 -15.03 -1.08 -15.74
N SER A 168 -16.36 -1.08 -15.75
CA SER A 168 -17.21 -0.56 -14.67
C SER A 168 -17.53 -1.56 -13.56
N ALA A 169 -16.98 -2.78 -13.61
CA ALA A 169 -17.16 -3.76 -12.55
C ALA A 169 -16.81 -3.17 -11.18
N ALA A 170 -17.67 -3.44 -10.19
CA ALA A 170 -17.52 -2.94 -8.83
C ALA A 170 -17.00 -4.00 -7.84
N SER A 171 -16.88 -5.26 -8.28
CA SER A 171 -16.37 -6.38 -7.48
C SER A 171 -15.82 -7.48 -8.39
N LEU A 172 -15.00 -8.38 -7.84
CA LEU A 172 -14.50 -9.55 -8.56
C LEU A 172 -15.65 -10.47 -9.04
N ALA A 173 -16.72 -10.62 -8.25
CA ALA A 173 -17.90 -11.40 -8.67
C ALA A 173 -18.58 -10.85 -9.93
N GLY A 174 -18.49 -9.53 -10.16
CA GLY A 174 -18.97 -8.89 -11.39
C GLY A 174 -18.21 -9.29 -12.66
N LEU A 175 -17.09 -10.01 -12.52
CA LEU A 175 -16.25 -10.51 -13.61
C LEU A 175 -16.42 -12.01 -13.86
N ALA A 176 -17.42 -12.65 -13.25
CA ALA A 176 -17.71 -14.06 -13.45
C ALA A 176 -17.80 -14.43 -14.94
N GLY A 177 -17.14 -15.53 -15.33
CA GLY A 177 -17.10 -16.01 -16.71
C GLY A 177 -16.10 -15.30 -17.63
N THR A 178 -15.30 -14.37 -17.12
CA THR A 178 -14.22 -13.70 -17.87
C THR A 178 -12.84 -14.27 -17.48
N LYS A 179 -11.85 -14.11 -18.36
CA LYS A 179 -10.44 -14.40 -18.09
C LYS A 179 -9.71 -13.14 -17.68
N VAL A 180 -9.07 -13.16 -16.52
CA VAL A 180 -8.43 -11.99 -15.94
C VAL A 180 -6.96 -12.30 -15.67
N ALA A 181 -6.05 -11.60 -16.36
CA ALA A 181 -4.63 -11.64 -16.03
C ALA A 181 -4.39 -11.03 -14.65
N LEU A 182 -3.64 -11.72 -13.80
CA LEU A 182 -3.23 -11.23 -12.49
C LEU A 182 -1.76 -11.57 -12.27
N PHE A 183 -0.97 -10.58 -11.84
CA PHE A 183 0.42 -10.80 -11.48
C PHE A 183 0.54 -11.88 -10.40
N ALA A 184 1.43 -12.84 -10.65
CA ALA A 184 1.57 -14.07 -9.85
C ALA A 184 2.35 -13.87 -8.53
N GLY A 185 2.55 -12.63 -8.08
CA GLY A 185 2.99 -12.39 -6.71
C GLY A 185 1.98 -13.00 -5.74
N LEU A 186 2.42 -13.96 -4.93
CA LEU A 186 1.59 -14.77 -4.02
C LEU A 186 0.68 -13.92 -3.11
N ALA A 187 1.09 -12.68 -2.84
CA ALA A 187 0.37 -11.70 -2.01
C ALA A 187 -1.11 -11.54 -2.41
N TYR A 188 -1.46 -11.43 -3.69
CA TYR A 188 -2.87 -11.28 -4.10
C TYR A 188 -3.59 -12.58 -4.39
N ALA A 189 -2.85 -13.68 -4.53
CA ALA A 189 -3.40 -14.96 -4.98
C ALA A 189 -4.43 -15.52 -4.01
N SER A 190 -4.17 -15.41 -2.71
CA SER A 190 -5.05 -15.89 -1.64
C SER A 190 -6.37 -15.12 -1.51
N VAL A 191 -6.42 -13.89 -2.01
CA VAL A 191 -7.58 -13.01 -1.88
C VAL A 191 -8.42 -12.99 -3.17
N ALA A 192 -7.78 -13.24 -4.31
CA ALA A 192 -8.44 -13.21 -5.60
C ALA A 192 -9.28 -14.47 -5.87
N GLU A 193 -9.01 -15.60 -5.22
CA GLU A 193 -9.71 -16.86 -5.47
C GLU A 193 -11.09 -16.89 -4.77
N THR A 194 -12.07 -16.22 -5.37
CA THR A 194 -13.49 -16.31 -5.01
C THR A 194 -14.18 -17.37 -5.88
N GLU A 195 -14.98 -18.27 -5.31
CA GLU A 195 -15.69 -19.32 -6.09
C GLU A 195 -16.58 -18.74 -7.21
N ASP A 196 -17.11 -17.54 -7.02
CA ASP A 196 -17.96 -16.82 -7.99
C ASP A 196 -17.20 -15.76 -8.82
N GLY A 197 -15.87 -15.82 -8.87
CA GLY A 197 -15.00 -14.83 -9.52
C GLY A 197 -14.67 -15.12 -11.00
N PRO A 198 -13.79 -14.30 -11.61
CA PRO A 198 -13.24 -14.58 -12.94
C PRO A 198 -12.26 -15.76 -12.89
N GLU A 199 -11.95 -16.31 -14.06
CA GLU A 199 -10.80 -17.22 -14.23
C GLU A 199 -9.51 -16.40 -14.18
N PHE A 200 -8.73 -16.53 -13.10
CA PHE A 200 -7.44 -15.86 -12.99
C PHE A 200 -6.36 -16.56 -13.81
N VAL A 201 -5.78 -15.84 -14.75
CA VAL A 201 -4.65 -16.31 -15.53
C VAL A 201 -3.36 -15.66 -15.01
N ARG A 202 -2.60 -16.42 -14.22
CA ARG A 202 -1.39 -15.95 -13.55
C ARG A 202 -0.35 -15.49 -14.58
N SER A 203 0.25 -14.31 -14.34
CA SER A 203 1.26 -13.68 -15.20
C SER A 203 2.52 -13.37 -14.41
N ASN A 204 3.69 -13.53 -15.02
CA ASN A 204 4.98 -13.36 -14.34
C ASN A 204 5.40 -11.90 -14.13
N SER A 205 4.68 -10.95 -14.72
CA SER A 205 4.82 -9.51 -14.51
C SER A 205 3.54 -8.80 -14.97
N ASP A 206 3.36 -7.55 -14.56
CA ASP A 206 2.26 -6.70 -15.03
C ASP A 206 2.36 -6.43 -16.54
N GLU A 207 3.56 -6.24 -17.06
CA GLU A 207 3.78 -6.01 -18.50
C GLU A 207 3.40 -7.23 -19.33
N TYR A 208 3.69 -8.43 -18.84
CA TYR A 208 3.25 -9.65 -19.49
C TYR A 208 1.72 -9.81 -19.43
N GLY A 209 1.10 -9.43 -18.30
CA GLY A 209 -0.36 -9.41 -18.18
C GLY A 209 -1.02 -8.47 -19.21
N VAL A 210 -0.45 -7.27 -19.39
CA VAL A 210 -0.91 -6.31 -20.40
C VAL A 210 -0.69 -6.83 -21.83
N ALA A 211 0.46 -7.45 -22.13
CA ALA A 211 0.70 -8.02 -23.46
C ALA A 211 -0.36 -9.08 -23.83
N ARG A 212 -0.67 -9.97 -22.89
CA ARG A 212 -1.71 -11.00 -23.08
C ARG A 212 -3.11 -10.43 -23.26
N LEU A 213 -3.41 -9.33 -22.58
CA LEU A 213 -4.66 -8.57 -22.76
C LEU A 213 -4.74 -8.00 -24.17
N LEU A 214 -3.65 -7.43 -24.69
CA LEU A 214 -3.57 -6.88 -26.04
C LEU A 214 -3.66 -7.97 -27.12
N ASP A 215 -3.07 -9.13 -26.88
CA ASP A 215 -3.14 -10.31 -27.76
C ASP A 215 -4.50 -11.04 -27.73
N GLY A 216 -5.39 -10.66 -26.80
CA GLY A 216 -6.72 -11.27 -26.66
C GLY A 216 -6.72 -12.62 -25.95
N GLU A 217 -5.64 -13.01 -25.27
CA GLU A 217 -5.59 -14.23 -24.47
C GLU A 217 -6.43 -14.15 -23.18
N VAL A 218 -6.63 -12.94 -22.68
CA VAL A 218 -7.46 -12.61 -21.53
C VAL A 218 -8.43 -11.46 -21.88
N ASP A 219 -9.52 -11.36 -21.13
CA ASP A 219 -10.53 -10.31 -21.30
C ASP A 219 -10.11 -9.02 -20.59
N TYR A 220 -9.48 -9.16 -19.42
CA TYR A 220 -8.98 -8.06 -18.61
C TYR A 220 -7.63 -8.38 -17.96
N ALA A 221 -6.97 -7.36 -17.42
CA ALA A 221 -5.88 -7.48 -16.47
C ALA A 221 -6.24 -6.74 -15.17
N LEU A 222 -5.85 -7.29 -14.03
CA LEU A 222 -5.80 -6.55 -12.76
C LEU A 222 -4.39 -6.03 -12.55
N LEU A 223 -4.26 -4.70 -12.50
CA LEU A 223 -3.00 -4.02 -12.23
C LEU A 223 -3.15 -3.20 -10.95
N ASP A 224 -2.06 -3.02 -10.21
CA ASP A 224 -2.05 -2.02 -9.14
C ASP A 224 -2.20 -0.61 -9.75
N ASP A 225 -3.03 0.24 -9.16
CA ASP A 225 -3.28 1.61 -9.63
C ASP A 225 -1.96 2.40 -9.75
N LEU A 226 -0.97 2.18 -8.88
CA LEU A 226 0.34 2.83 -9.03
C LEU A 226 1.02 2.46 -10.36
N VAL A 227 0.90 1.20 -10.78
CA VAL A 227 1.43 0.72 -12.07
C VAL A 227 0.65 1.33 -13.23
N VAL A 228 -0.67 1.51 -13.07
CA VAL A 228 -1.50 2.22 -14.06
C VAL A 228 -1.11 3.69 -14.17
N GLN A 229 -0.84 4.38 -13.06
CA GLN A 229 -0.35 5.76 -13.08
C GLN A 229 0.98 5.86 -13.86
N TYR A 230 1.91 4.94 -13.63
CA TYR A 230 3.17 4.88 -14.39
C TYR A 230 2.91 4.64 -15.88
N LEU A 231 2.06 3.66 -16.22
CA LEU A 231 1.74 3.33 -17.61
C LEU A 231 1.15 4.55 -18.34
N ILE A 232 0.23 5.29 -17.70
CA ILE A 232 -0.36 6.51 -18.26
C ILE A 232 0.66 7.63 -18.40
N ALA A 233 1.52 7.84 -17.39
CA ALA A 233 2.52 8.92 -17.41
C ALA A 233 3.57 8.72 -18.51
N ASN A 234 3.90 7.48 -18.84
CA ASN A 234 5.04 7.12 -19.68
C ASN A 234 4.67 6.65 -21.09
N HIS A 235 3.49 6.07 -21.24
CA HIS A 235 3.01 5.53 -22.51
C HIS A 235 1.67 6.15 -22.92
N GLY A 236 1.31 7.31 -22.36
CA GLY A 236 -0.02 7.92 -22.40
C GLY A 236 -0.77 7.80 -23.73
N ASP A 237 -0.18 8.21 -24.85
CA ASP A 237 -0.86 8.16 -26.16
C ASP A 237 -1.12 6.72 -26.60
N GLU A 238 -0.13 5.84 -26.46
CA GLU A 238 -0.22 4.44 -26.88
C GLU A 238 -1.15 3.64 -25.95
N ALA A 239 -0.97 3.80 -24.64
CA ALA A 239 -1.82 3.27 -23.61
C ALA A 239 -3.29 3.66 -23.79
N ARG A 240 -3.59 4.96 -23.96
CA ARG A 240 -4.97 5.45 -24.11
C ARG A 240 -5.60 5.04 -25.43
N THR A 241 -4.79 4.76 -26.45
CA THR A 241 -5.28 4.27 -27.75
C THR A 241 -5.68 2.80 -27.67
N ARG A 242 -4.96 1.98 -26.90
CA ARG A 242 -5.13 0.52 -26.89
C ARG A 242 -5.86 -0.02 -25.66
N LEU A 243 -5.90 0.72 -24.56
CA LEU A 243 -6.42 0.29 -23.27
C LEU A 243 -7.48 1.25 -22.72
N VAL A 244 -8.29 0.72 -21.82
CA VAL A 244 -9.22 1.47 -20.96
C VAL A 244 -9.00 1.04 -19.50
N PHE A 245 -9.05 1.99 -18.57
CA PHE A 245 -8.74 1.79 -17.16
C PHE A 245 -9.98 2.03 -16.31
N GLY A 246 -10.30 1.09 -15.43
CA GLY A 246 -11.34 1.25 -14.42
C GLY A 246 -10.90 2.23 -13.34
N SER A 247 -11.87 2.84 -12.66
CA SER A 247 -11.63 3.76 -11.54
C SER A 247 -11.96 3.16 -10.18
N THR A 248 -12.55 1.96 -10.16
CA THR A 248 -13.00 1.29 -8.93
C THR A 248 -11.96 0.23 -8.52
N PRO A 249 -11.33 0.36 -7.34
CA PRO A 249 -10.52 -0.72 -6.78
C PRO A 249 -11.38 -1.95 -6.54
N LEU A 250 -11.00 -3.07 -7.14
CA LEU A 250 -11.63 -4.37 -6.93
C LEU A 250 -11.05 -5.11 -5.72
N LEU A 251 -9.85 -4.70 -5.30
CA LEU A 251 -9.17 -5.17 -4.11
C LEU A 251 -8.23 -4.09 -3.58
N THR A 252 -8.28 -3.87 -2.27
CA THR A 252 -7.41 -2.90 -1.57
C THR A 252 -6.67 -3.59 -0.42
N ARG A 253 -5.39 -3.25 -0.26
CA ARG A 253 -4.55 -3.65 0.87
C ARG A 253 -3.75 -2.46 1.38
N SER A 254 -3.88 -2.17 2.67
CA SER A 254 -3.10 -1.13 3.32
C SER A 254 -1.67 -1.61 3.59
N LEU A 255 -0.69 -0.81 3.21
CA LEU A 255 0.74 -1.09 3.37
C LEU A 255 1.31 -0.27 4.51
N HIS A 256 2.01 -0.94 5.42
CA HIS A 256 2.47 -0.38 6.68
C HIS A 256 3.96 -0.61 6.89
N LEU A 257 4.58 0.31 7.65
CA LEU A 257 5.79 0.02 8.39
C LEU A 257 5.35 -0.74 9.64
N ALA A 258 6.00 -1.86 9.93
CA ALA A 258 5.80 -2.59 11.18
C ALA A 258 7.12 -2.67 11.94
N VAL A 259 7.11 -2.45 13.24
CA VAL A 259 8.26 -2.69 14.11
C VAL A 259 7.88 -3.65 15.22
N ASN A 260 8.85 -4.44 15.69
CA ASN A 260 8.63 -5.33 16.80
C ASN A 260 8.28 -4.51 18.05
N ARG A 261 7.20 -4.88 18.75
CA ARG A 261 6.70 -4.19 19.94
C ARG A 261 7.75 -4.09 21.06
N THR A 262 8.68 -5.02 21.12
CA THR A 262 9.75 -5.06 22.13
C THR A 262 10.99 -4.26 21.73
N LEU A 263 11.03 -3.71 20.51
CA LEU A 263 12.12 -2.84 20.04
C LEU A 263 12.18 -1.57 20.90
N PRO A 264 13.33 -1.22 21.50
CA PRO A 264 13.46 0.02 22.24
C PRO A 264 13.12 1.23 21.36
N GLY A 265 12.16 2.05 21.79
CA GLY A 265 11.71 3.22 21.04
C GLY A 265 10.78 2.92 19.87
N ALA A 266 10.16 1.72 19.81
CA ALA A 266 9.21 1.34 18.76
C ALA A 266 8.13 2.41 18.49
N ASP A 267 7.46 2.91 19.53
CA ASP A 267 6.42 3.94 19.40
C ASP A 267 6.97 5.26 18.82
N LEU A 268 8.20 5.63 19.16
CA LEU A 268 8.87 6.82 18.64
C LEU A 268 9.29 6.66 17.17
N ILE A 269 9.71 5.45 16.78
CA ILE A 269 9.98 5.13 15.37
C ILE A 269 8.70 5.26 14.55
N ILE A 270 7.60 4.68 15.02
CA ILE A 270 6.32 4.67 14.30
C ILE A 270 5.75 6.09 14.18
N SER A 271 5.65 6.82 15.29
CA SER A 271 5.12 8.18 15.27
C SER A 271 5.99 9.15 14.47
N GLY A 272 7.33 9.02 14.55
CA GLY A 272 8.24 9.82 13.75
C GLY A 272 8.18 9.48 12.26
N PHE A 273 8.06 8.19 11.91
CA PHE A 273 7.87 7.76 10.52
C PHE A 273 6.59 8.36 9.93
N GLU A 274 5.47 8.30 10.66
CA GLU A 274 4.22 8.90 10.20
C GLU A 274 4.30 10.42 10.00
N ALA A 275 5.06 11.11 10.85
CA ALA A 275 5.32 12.54 10.69
C ALA A 275 6.14 12.83 9.43
N GLU A 276 7.21 12.05 9.18
CA GLU A 276 8.02 12.19 7.96
C GLU A 276 7.23 11.85 6.70
N MET A 277 6.33 10.86 6.72
CA MET A 277 5.46 10.57 5.59
C MET A 277 4.59 11.78 5.21
N ARG A 278 4.01 12.47 6.19
CA ARG A 278 3.25 13.71 5.95
C ARG A 278 4.14 14.82 5.40
N ALA A 279 5.34 15.01 5.98
CA ALA A 279 6.30 16.00 5.51
C ALA A 279 6.73 15.73 4.05
N MET A 280 6.98 14.46 3.70
CA MET A 280 7.33 14.04 2.34
C MET A 280 6.22 14.27 1.33
N MET A 281 4.94 14.16 1.73
CA MET A 281 3.81 14.50 0.87
C MET A 281 3.70 16.01 0.65
N ALA A 282 3.92 16.81 1.69
CA ALA A 282 3.87 18.27 1.63
C ALA A 282 5.02 18.86 0.80
N ASP A 283 6.25 18.35 0.98
CA ASP A 283 7.45 18.84 0.28
C ASP A 283 7.71 18.18 -1.09
N ARG A 284 6.80 17.29 -1.52
CA ARG A 284 6.80 16.57 -2.81
C ARG A 284 7.89 15.51 -2.97
N THR A 285 8.62 15.16 -1.91
CA THR A 285 9.54 14.00 -1.93
C THR A 285 8.80 12.70 -2.23
N PHE A 286 7.59 12.54 -1.67
CA PHE A 286 6.72 11.38 -1.90
C PHE A 286 6.38 11.19 -3.38
N HIS A 287 5.99 12.27 -4.07
CA HIS A 287 5.73 12.27 -5.51
C HIS A 287 6.97 11.90 -6.32
N GLY A 288 8.14 12.40 -5.91
CA GLY A 288 9.41 12.10 -6.56
C GLY A 288 9.72 10.61 -6.54
N LEU A 289 9.60 9.99 -5.35
CA LEU A 289 9.91 8.58 -5.13
C LEU A 289 8.91 7.62 -5.78
N LEU A 290 7.64 8.01 -5.88
CA LEU A 290 6.60 7.20 -6.54
C LEU A 290 6.39 7.55 -8.02
N GLU A 291 7.13 8.53 -8.55
CA GLU A 291 6.97 9.03 -9.91
C GLU A 291 5.53 9.50 -10.23
N LEU A 292 4.84 10.05 -9.22
CA LEU A 292 3.45 10.50 -9.34
C LEU A 292 3.38 11.99 -9.66
N ASP A 293 2.54 12.35 -10.64
CA ASP A 293 2.27 13.75 -10.96
C ASP A 293 1.22 14.38 -10.03
N TRP A 294 0.26 13.58 -9.57
CA TRP A 294 -0.81 14.03 -8.69
C TRP A 294 -1.14 12.95 -7.67
N ILE A 295 -1.22 13.36 -6.40
CA ILE A 295 -1.81 12.56 -5.35
C ILE A 295 -3.07 13.25 -4.82
N ARG A 296 -3.95 12.48 -4.20
CA ARG A 296 -5.03 13.03 -3.39
C ARG A 296 -4.86 12.59 -1.94
N THR A 297 -4.52 13.53 -1.08
CA THR A 297 -4.25 13.29 0.35
C THR A 297 -4.68 14.50 1.19
N ASP A 298 -4.92 14.28 2.46
CA ASP A 298 -5.32 15.33 3.41
C ASP A 298 -4.02 15.96 3.95
N VAL A 299 -3.64 17.09 3.37
CA VAL A 299 -2.39 17.79 3.74
C VAL A 299 -2.59 18.83 4.82
N ASP A 300 -3.82 19.31 5.04
CA ASP A 300 -4.15 20.31 6.04
C ASP A 300 -4.69 19.72 7.36
N GLY A 301 -4.98 18.42 7.37
CA GLY A 301 -5.37 17.63 8.54
C GLY A 301 -6.82 17.80 8.95
N ASP A 302 -7.68 18.33 8.08
CA ASP A 302 -9.09 18.57 8.39
C ASP A 302 -10.03 17.40 8.05
N GLY A 303 -9.48 16.31 7.50
CA GLY A 303 -10.20 15.10 7.12
C GLY A 303 -10.71 15.09 5.67
N LEU A 304 -10.57 16.16 4.90
CA LEU A 304 -10.89 16.18 3.47
C LEU A 304 -9.59 16.15 2.63
N GLY A 305 -9.67 15.57 1.44
CA GLY A 305 -8.49 15.37 0.59
C GLY A 305 -8.29 16.41 -0.49
N GLU A 306 -7.06 16.91 -0.59
CA GLU A 306 -6.63 17.87 -1.59
C GLU A 306 -5.97 17.14 -2.75
N TYR A 307 -6.19 17.65 -3.95
CA TYR A 307 -5.38 17.32 -5.11
C TYR A 307 -4.05 18.07 -5.01
N VAL A 308 -2.98 17.29 -4.88
CA VAL A 308 -1.64 17.73 -4.50
C VAL A 308 -0.71 17.36 -5.67
N PRO A 309 -0.31 18.32 -6.52
CA PRO A 309 0.53 18.03 -7.67
C PRO A 309 2.00 17.87 -7.30
N TYR A 310 2.81 17.23 -8.13
CA TYR A 310 4.26 17.19 -7.94
C TYR A 310 4.90 18.58 -8.08
N ARG A 311 4.35 19.43 -8.96
CA ARG A 311 4.80 20.80 -9.22
C ARG A 311 3.61 21.74 -9.20
N ASP A 312 3.80 22.98 -8.80
CA ASP A 312 2.68 23.93 -8.74
C ASP A 312 2.22 24.42 -10.12
N ARG A 313 2.99 24.16 -11.20
CA ARG A 313 2.66 24.55 -12.58
C ARG A 313 2.17 23.35 -13.38
N THR A 314 0.88 23.10 -13.33
CA THR A 314 0.28 21.81 -13.71
C THR A 314 -0.43 21.82 -15.07
N GLY A 315 -0.74 23.00 -15.59
CA GLY A 315 -1.49 23.16 -16.85
C GLY A 315 -2.92 23.65 -16.65
N PRO A 316 -3.67 23.87 -17.74
CA PRO A 316 -4.94 24.59 -17.69
C PRO A 316 -6.07 23.82 -17.00
N ASP A 317 -5.99 22.49 -17.02
CA ASP A 317 -7.06 21.58 -16.62
C ASP A 317 -6.76 20.91 -15.27
N PRO A 318 -7.81 20.62 -14.47
CA PRO A 318 -7.64 19.84 -13.26
C PRO A 318 -7.20 18.40 -13.60
N PRO A 319 -6.57 17.67 -12.67
CA PRO A 319 -6.14 16.31 -12.90
C PRO A 319 -7.33 15.41 -13.24
N SER A 320 -7.19 14.67 -14.34
CA SER A 320 -8.11 13.60 -14.72
C SER A 320 -7.67 12.23 -14.18
N HIS A 321 -6.40 12.10 -13.79
CA HIS A 321 -5.79 10.91 -13.19
C HIS A 321 -4.96 11.36 -11.99
N PHE A 322 -5.06 10.63 -10.89
CA PHE A 322 -4.38 10.91 -9.63
C PHE A 322 -4.32 9.64 -8.80
N TYR A 323 -3.29 9.53 -7.97
CA TYR A 323 -3.17 8.44 -7.01
C TYR A 323 -3.82 8.86 -5.68
N GLU A 324 -4.88 8.18 -5.27
CA GLU A 324 -5.56 8.48 -4.01
C GLU A 324 -4.93 7.72 -2.85
N LEU A 325 -4.68 8.44 -1.75
CA LEU A 325 -4.17 7.87 -0.50
C LEU A 325 -5.30 7.78 0.53
N PHE A 326 -5.31 6.67 1.27
CA PHE A 326 -6.13 6.44 2.48
C PHE A 326 -7.64 6.44 2.21
N LEU A 327 -8.08 5.66 1.21
CA LEU A 327 -9.50 5.58 0.81
C LEU A 327 -10.42 5.15 1.95
N SER A 328 -9.97 4.23 2.79
CA SER A 328 -10.78 3.65 3.87
C SER A 328 -11.04 4.60 5.04
N ASP A 329 -10.20 5.63 5.20
CA ASP A 329 -10.28 6.57 6.32
C ASP A 329 -11.16 7.79 6.02
N ARG A 330 -11.77 7.87 4.83
CA ARG A 330 -12.47 9.09 4.38
C ARG A 330 -13.99 9.01 4.41
N PRO A 331 -14.66 10.12 4.79
CA PRO A 331 -16.08 10.26 4.58
C PRO A 331 -16.38 10.26 3.07
N ALA A 332 -17.46 9.57 2.67
CA ALA A 332 -17.96 9.61 1.31
C ALA A 332 -18.21 11.07 0.89
N MET A 333 -17.83 11.44 -0.35
CA MET A 333 -18.09 12.80 -0.83
C MET A 333 -19.60 13.08 -0.81
N GLY A 334 -20.01 14.00 0.05
CA GLY A 334 -21.39 14.42 0.17
C GLY A 334 -21.82 15.34 -0.98
N PRO A 335 -23.14 15.52 -1.19
CA PRO A 335 -23.65 16.49 -2.15
C PRO A 335 -23.13 17.90 -1.80
N GLY A 336 -22.47 18.57 -2.76
CA GLY A 336 -21.95 19.93 -2.60
C GLY A 336 -20.48 20.04 -2.16
N MET A 337 -19.78 18.92 -1.90
CA MET A 337 -18.32 18.95 -1.71
C MET A 337 -17.62 19.20 -3.06
N THR A 338 -16.79 20.23 -3.12
CA THR A 338 -15.93 20.55 -4.27
C THR A 338 -14.56 19.89 -4.12
N ARG A 339 -13.88 19.70 -5.25
CA ARG A 339 -12.51 19.16 -5.25
C ARG A 339 -11.56 20.26 -4.77
N ARG A 340 -10.90 20.05 -3.63
CA ARG A 340 -9.90 20.99 -3.10
C ARG A 340 -8.53 20.77 -3.71
N TYR A 341 -7.72 21.82 -3.82
CA TYR A 341 -6.39 21.76 -4.45
C TYR A 341 -5.33 22.37 -3.53
N PHE A 342 -4.17 21.75 -3.43
CA PHE A 342 -3.04 22.28 -2.65
C PHE A 342 -1.86 22.65 -3.55
N LEU A 343 -1.66 23.95 -3.76
CA LEU A 343 -0.55 24.49 -4.57
C LEU A 343 0.20 25.57 -3.79
N ASP A 344 1.53 25.47 -3.79
CA ASP A 344 2.43 26.48 -3.20
C ASP A 344 2.06 26.83 -1.75
N GLY A 345 1.78 25.80 -0.94
CA GLY A 345 1.41 25.96 0.48
C GLY A 345 -0.02 26.42 0.75
N ASN A 346 -0.87 26.58 -0.29
CA ASN A 346 -2.24 27.10 -0.15
C ASN A 346 -3.28 26.08 -0.60
N VAL A 347 -4.36 25.97 0.17
CA VAL A 347 -5.56 25.19 -0.19
C VAL A 347 -6.55 26.08 -0.95
N TYR A 348 -7.09 25.56 -2.04
CA TYR A 348 -8.11 26.19 -2.88
C TYR A 348 -9.34 25.30 -2.93
N GLU A 349 -10.53 25.85 -2.63
CA GLU A 349 -11.79 25.10 -2.54
C GLU A 349 -12.26 24.48 -3.88
N ASP A 350 -11.81 25.04 -5.01
CA ASP A 350 -12.19 24.60 -6.35
C ASP A 350 -11.12 24.98 -7.38
N TRP A 351 -11.11 24.28 -8.53
CA TRP A 351 -10.16 24.57 -9.60
C TRP A 351 -10.28 26.00 -10.13
N SER A 352 -11.49 26.56 -10.18
CA SER A 352 -11.72 27.95 -10.58
C SER A 352 -11.03 28.96 -9.66
N ALA A 353 -10.83 28.63 -8.38
CA ALA A 353 -10.12 29.47 -7.41
C ALA A 353 -8.59 29.41 -7.56
N VAL A 354 -8.04 28.38 -8.23
CA VAL A 354 -6.60 28.25 -8.46
C VAL A 354 -6.10 29.39 -9.36
N PRO A 355 -5.10 30.19 -8.92
CA PRO A 355 -4.54 31.30 -9.68
C PRO A 355 -3.99 30.89 -11.05
N GLY A 356 -4.21 31.74 -12.06
CA GLY A 356 -3.79 31.47 -13.44
C GLY A 356 -2.29 31.18 -13.63
N ARG A 357 -1.43 31.65 -12.72
CA ARG A 357 0.02 31.34 -12.73
C ARG A 357 0.32 29.85 -12.63
N TYR A 358 -0.50 29.11 -11.87
CA TYR A 358 -0.38 27.66 -11.71
C TYR A 358 -1.00 26.88 -12.87
N LYS A 359 -1.92 27.52 -13.62
CA LYS A 359 -2.61 26.95 -14.78
C LYS A 359 -1.82 27.01 -16.09
N THR A 360 -0.51 27.20 -15.98
CA THR A 360 0.41 27.18 -17.13
C THR A 360 1.34 25.98 -16.97
N PRO A 361 1.50 25.13 -18.00
CA PRO A 361 2.47 24.05 -17.92
C PRO A 361 3.87 24.63 -17.71
N ASP A 362 4.69 23.96 -16.90
CA ASP A 362 6.12 24.25 -16.88
C ASP A 362 6.69 24.03 -18.28
N ALA A 363 7.41 25.02 -18.81
CA ALA A 363 7.90 25.07 -20.19
C ALA A 363 8.94 23.98 -20.54
N GLY A 364 9.25 23.07 -19.61
CA GLY A 364 10.30 22.07 -19.72
C GLY A 364 9.86 20.68 -20.15
N ARG A 365 8.55 20.38 -20.30
CA ARG A 365 8.11 19.01 -20.61
C ARG A 365 7.70 18.84 -22.08
N THR A 366 8.69 18.60 -22.94
CA THR A 366 8.49 17.90 -24.21
C THR A 366 9.27 16.58 -24.14
N GLY A 367 8.62 15.49 -23.73
CA GLY A 367 9.22 14.16 -23.63
C GLY A 367 8.77 13.34 -22.40
N PRO A 368 9.13 12.05 -22.33
CA PRO A 368 8.93 11.21 -21.13
C PRO A 368 9.60 11.86 -19.91
N ASP A 369 9.05 11.64 -18.72
CA ASP A 369 9.65 12.17 -17.50
C ASP A 369 11.02 11.50 -17.25
N PRO A 370 12.12 12.25 -17.02
CA PRO A 370 13.41 11.64 -16.71
C PRO A 370 13.41 10.77 -15.44
N ARG A 371 12.41 10.93 -14.56
CA ARG A 371 12.21 10.10 -13.35
C ARG A 371 11.80 8.67 -13.69
N THR A 372 11.20 8.45 -14.86
CA THR A 372 10.48 7.20 -15.16
C THR A 372 11.25 6.25 -16.05
N THR A 373 12.52 6.51 -16.33
CA THR A 373 13.33 5.60 -17.15
C THR A 373 13.79 4.41 -16.32
N GLY A 374 13.01 3.32 -16.29
CA GLY A 374 13.52 1.99 -15.98
C GLY A 374 12.68 1.07 -15.12
N SER A 375 11.51 1.52 -14.61
CA SER A 375 10.74 0.72 -13.67
C SER A 375 9.86 -0.36 -14.35
N PHE A 376 9.31 -0.05 -15.53
CA PHE A 376 8.53 -0.99 -16.34
C PHE A 376 8.83 -0.84 -17.82
N SER A 377 8.65 -1.93 -18.58
CA SER A 377 8.76 -1.94 -20.04
C SER A 377 7.56 -2.63 -20.66
N PHE A 378 6.57 -1.85 -21.09
CA PHE A 378 5.39 -2.39 -21.78
C PHE A 378 5.68 -2.61 -23.28
N THR A 379 5.31 -3.80 -23.77
CA THR A 379 5.28 -4.10 -25.20
C THR A 379 3.85 -3.85 -25.69
N TRP A 380 3.70 -3.08 -26.77
CA TRP A 380 2.41 -2.59 -27.23
C TRP A 380 1.87 -3.34 -28.43
#